data_AF-A0A922DHZ3-F1
#
_entry.id   AF-A0A922DHZ3-F1
#
_cell.length_a   1.000
_cell.length_b   1.000
_cell.length_c   1.000
_cell.angle_alpha   90.00
_cell.angle_beta   90.00
_cell.angle_gamma   90.00
#
_symmetry.space_group_name_H-M   'P 1'
#
loop_
_entity.id
_entity.type
_entity.pdbx_description
1 polymer ?
#
loop_
_entity_poly.entity_id
_entity_poly.type
_entity_poly.pdbx_seq_one_letter_code
_entity_poly.pdbx_strand_id
1 'polypeptide(L)'
;MLALTRGFNQKLFPFPRHLTRRLMATNAPLKRVGTHNGSFHCDEALGCFMIRLTNRFTNAEIIRTRDAQVLEGLDAVLDVGGVYDPNRDRYDHHQKGFDEVFGHGFYTKLSSAGLVYKHFGKEIIAKELQVDEGHPDVHRLFLAIYKSFMEAIDATDNGINQFDTDKPPRYVNNTHLSSRVGRLNLDWIEPDQSPEKENEAFQRAMALVGSEFLDSVRYHATSWLPARSIVAGCLAARQDIDPSGEIMVLTRFCPWKLHLFELEEEMKLDPPIIYVLYQDDRSKTWRVQAMAVSPDRFESRKPLPSKWRGLRDDELSKEAGIPGCVFVHMSGFIGGNQSYEGALAMAKAALKL
;
A
#
# COMPACT_ATOMS: atom_id res chain seq x y z
N MET A 1 -11.39 12.60 -43.11
CA MET A 1 -10.50 12.38 -41.95
C MET A 1 -11.38 12.23 -40.72
N LEU A 2 -11.48 11.02 -40.20
CA LEU A 2 -12.51 10.60 -39.25
C LEU A 2 -12.30 11.18 -37.85
N ALA A 3 -13.39 11.70 -37.30
CA ALA A 3 -13.57 12.04 -35.89
C ALA A 3 -13.61 10.77 -35.02
N LEU A 4 -12.93 10.81 -33.87
CA LEU A 4 -13.07 9.83 -32.79
C LEU A 4 -12.85 10.51 -31.44
N THR A 5 -13.77 11.39 -31.07
CA THR A 5 -13.97 11.80 -29.67
C THR A 5 -14.80 10.72 -28.98
N ARG A 6 -14.14 9.78 -28.29
CA ARG A 6 -14.82 8.91 -27.31
C ARG A 6 -14.71 9.55 -25.93
N GLY A 7 -15.80 10.19 -25.51
CA GLY A 7 -15.97 10.61 -24.13
C GLY A 7 -16.00 9.39 -23.21
N PHE A 8 -15.02 9.31 -22.31
CA PHE A 8 -15.08 8.39 -21.18
C PHE A 8 -16.09 8.95 -20.18
N ASN A 9 -17.24 8.29 -20.13
CA ASN A 9 -18.33 8.57 -19.22
C ASN A 9 -17.86 8.20 -17.80
N GLN A 10 -17.54 9.20 -16.97
CA GLN A 10 -17.28 9.02 -15.54
C GLN A 10 -18.58 8.60 -14.85
N LYS A 11 -18.86 7.30 -14.82
CA LYS A 11 -19.76 6.74 -13.80
C LYS A 11 -18.97 6.66 -12.50
N LEU A 12 -19.04 7.72 -11.70
CA LEU A 12 -18.79 7.60 -10.26
C LEU A 12 -19.67 6.47 -9.73
N PHE A 13 -19.05 5.42 -9.23
CA PHE A 13 -19.73 4.31 -8.58
C PHE A 13 -20.59 4.83 -7.42
N PRO A 14 -21.92 4.66 -7.44
CA PRO A 14 -22.72 4.92 -6.26
C PRO A 14 -22.54 3.70 -5.33
N PHE A 15 -21.77 3.85 -4.26
CA PHE A 15 -21.78 2.88 -3.17
C PHE A 15 -23.17 2.91 -2.50
N PRO A 16 -23.91 1.79 -2.43
CA PRO A 16 -25.15 1.77 -1.68
C PRO A 16 -24.83 1.85 -0.19
N ARG A 17 -25.57 2.72 0.51
CA ARG A 17 -25.66 2.73 1.98
C ARG A 17 -25.98 1.32 2.48
N HIS A 18 -25.30 0.93 3.57
CA HIS A 18 -25.44 -0.32 4.32
C HIS A 18 -26.78 -1.04 4.13
N LEU A 19 -26.81 -2.03 3.24
CA LEU A 19 -27.86 -3.04 3.23
C LEU A 19 -27.43 -4.12 4.24
N THR A 20 -28.05 -4.13 5.41
CA THR A 20 -27.98 -5.24 6.36
C THR A 20 -28.59 -6.49 5.71
N ARG A 21 -27.77 -7.22 4.95
CA ARG A 21 -28.16 -8.52 4.40
C ARG A 21 -28.24 -9.50 5.56
N ARG A 22 -29.48 -9.81 5.96
CA ARG A 22 -29.80 -10.88 6.92
C ARG A 22 -29.26 -12.18 6.34
N LEU A 23 -28.13 -12.65 6.85
CA LEU A 23 -27.55 -13.96 6.53
C LEU A 23 -28.56 -15.03 6.95
N MET A 24 -29.08 -15.80 5.99
CA MET A 24 -29.72 -17.06 6.31
C MET A 24 -28.61 -18.00 6.81
N ALA A 25 -28.68 -18.37 8.07
CA ALA A 25 -27.77 -19.34 8.67
C ALA A 25 -27.99 -20.69 7.99
N THR A 26 -27.00 -21.12 7.20
CA THR A 26 -26.94 -22.49 6.70
C THR A 26 -26.44 -23.38 7.82
N ASN A 27 -27.20 -24.42 8.20
CA ASN A 27 -26.86 -25.42 9.22
C ASN A 27 -25.65 -26.33 8.86
N ALA A 28 -24.79 -25.93 7.92
CA ALA A 28 -23.56 -26.65 7.62
C ALA A 28 -22.52 -26.37 8.72
N PRO A 29 -21.76 -27.38 9.18
CA PRO A 29 -20.69 -27.14 10.14
C PRO A 29 -19.69 -26.14 9.58
N LEU A 30 -19.22 -25.21 10.42
CA LEU A 30 -18.18 -24.27 10.03
C LEU A 30 -16.93 -25.03 9.60
N LYS A 31 -16.29 -24.54 8.53
CA LYS A 31 -14.97 -25.00 8.15
C LYS A 31 -13.97 -24.71 9.27
N ARG A 32 -12.96 -25.56 9.41
CA ARG A 32 -11.92 -25.44 10.44
C ARG A 32 -10.57 -25.24 9.79
N VAL A 33 -9.87 -24.20 10.23
CA VAL A 33 -8.57 -23.80 9.69
C VAL A 33 -7.53 -23.87 10.80
N GLY A 34 -6.45 -24.61 10.55
CA GLY A 34 -5.34 -24.81 11.49
C GLY A 34 -4.24 -23.76 11.35
N THR A 35 -3.67 -23.35 12.48
CA THR A 35 -2.35 -22.71 12.56
C THR A 35 -1.65 -23.16 13.84
N HIS A 36 -0.41 -22.76 14.08
CA HIS A 36 0.30 -23.12 15.30
C HIS A 36 -0.24 -22.39 16.54
N ASN A 37 -0.08 -23.02 17.70
CA ASN A 37 -0.25 -22.41 19.03
C ASN A 37 1.07 -21.78 19.53
N GLY A 38 1.10 -21.24 20.74
CA GLY A 38 2.26 -20.55 21.30
C GLY A 38 2.33 -19.08 20.88
N SER A 39 3.52 -18.50 20.97
CA SER A 39 3.78 -17.16 20.42
C SER A 39 3.38 -17.08 18.96
N PHE A 40 2.72 -15.99 18.59
CA PHE A 40 2.22 -15.74 17.25
C PHE A 40 2.88 -14.53 16.59
N HIS A 41 2.85 -14.51 15.26
CA HIS A 41 3.41 -13.51 14.39
C HIS A 41 2.30 -12.80 13.59
N CYS A 42 2.73 -11.96 12.66
CA CYS A 42 1.83 -11.14 11.86
C CYS A 42 1.25 -11.90 10.69
N ASP A 43 2.00 -12.85 10.14
CA ASP A 43 1.68 -13.54 8.92
C ASP A 43 0.56 -14.55 9.16
N GLU A 44 0.62 -15.42 10.17
CA GLU A 44 -0.41 -16.41 10.43
C GLU A 44 -1.68 -15.76 10.99
N ALA A 45 -1.55 -14.67 11.76
CA ALA A 45 -2.69 -13.83 12.15
C ALA A 45 -3.41 -13.25 10.92
N LEU A 46 -2.66 -12.73 9.93
CA LEU A 46 -3.24 -12.16 8.71
C LEU A 46 -3.77 -13.23 7.76
N GLY A 47 -3.04 -14.34 7.58
CA GLY A 47 -3.46 -15.48 6.78
C GLY A 47 -4.78 -16.06 7.28
N CYS A 48 -4.90 -16.27 8.60
CA CYS A 48 -6.15 -16.72 9.23
C CYS A 48 -7.29 -15.71 9.06
N PHE A 49 -7.00 -14.40 9.06
CA PHE A 49 -8.02 -13.39 8.82
C PHE A 49 -8.49 -13.41 7.36
N MET A 50 -7.55 -13.37 6.41
CA MET A 50 -7.84 -13.32 4.97
C MET A 50 -8.59 -14.55 4.49
N ILE A 51 -8.18 -15.76 4.91
CA ILE A 51 -8.84 -16.99 4.44
C ILE A 51 -10.32 -17.02 4.87
N ARG A 52 -10.66 -16.44 6.02
CA ARG A 52 -12.06 -16.32 6.49
C ARG A 52 -12.94 -15.37 5.67
N LEU A 53 -12.35 -14.56 4.78
CA LEU A 53 -13.07 -13.71 3.83
C LEU A 53 -13.43 -14.45 2.52
N THR A 54 -12.85 -15.63 2.29
CA THR A 54 -13.10 -16.45 1.10
C THR A 54 -14.44 -17.16 1.18
N ASN A 55 -15.01 -17.55 0.03
CA ASN A 55 -16.31 -18.23 -0.05
C ASN A 55 -16.23 -19.60 0.61
N ARG A 56 -15.12 -20.30 0.39
CA ARG A 56 -14.93 -21.66 0.89
C ARG A 56 -14.75 -21.69 2.41
N PHE A 57 -14.08 -20.70 2.99
CA PHE A 57 -13.77 -20.67 4.42
C PHE A 57 -14.47 -19.51 5.15
N THR A 58 -15.58 -19.01 4.61
CA THR A 58 -16.32 -17.90 5.22
C THR A 58 -16.62 -18.22 6.67
N ASN A 59 -16.19 -17.34 7.58
CA ASN A 59 -16.36 -17.48 9.03
C ASN A 59 -15.76 -18.78 9.63
N ALA A 60 -14.79 -19.41 8.98
CA ALA A 60 -14.16 -20.61 9.49
C ALA A 60 -13.65 -20.43 10.94
N GLU A 61 -13.75 -21.52 11.71
CA GLU A 61 -13.19 -21.63 13.05
C GLU A 61 -11.66 -21.78 12.96
N ILE A 62 -10.93 -21.01 13.76
CA ILE A 62 -9.47 -21.10 13.83
C ILE A 62 -9.07 -22.03 14.97
N ILE A 63 -8.33 -23.09 14.62
CA ILE A 63 -7.80 -24.08 15.54
C ILE A 63 -6.28 -23.87 15.66
N ARG A 64 -5.79 -23.62 16.86
CA ARG A 64 -4.35 -23.39 17.11
C ARG A 64 -3.72 -24.62 17.74
N THR A 65 -2.86 -25.32 17.01
CA THR A 65 -2.21 -26.57 17.43
C THR A 65 -1.00 -26.92 16.56
N ARG A 66 -0.07 -27.70 17.10
CA ARG A 66 1.01 -28.38 16.34
C ARG A 66 0.82 -29.89 16.25
N ASP A 67 -0.28 -30.43 16.76
CA ASP A 67 -0.57 -31.86 16.70
C ASP A 67 -0.92 -32.27 15.26
N ALA A 68 -0.03 -33.05 14.64
CA ALA A 68 -0.18 -33.52 13.27
C ALA A 68 -1.48 -34.30 13.04
N GLN A 69 -1.97 -35.06 14.03
CA GLN A 69 -3.22 -35.82 13.89
C GLN A 69 -4.43 -34.88 13.86
N VAL A 70 -4.40 -33.80 14.62
CA VAL A 70 -5.45 -32.77 14.57
C VAL A 70 -5.39 -32.05 13.22
N LEU A 71 -4.20 -31.60 12.80
CA LEU A 71 -3.99 -30.85 11.56
C LEU A 71 -4.41 -31.63 10.30
N GLU A 72 -4.23 -32.94 10.28
CA GLU A 72 -4.65 -33.79 9.15
C GLU A 72 -6.17 -33.73 8.92
N GLY A 73 -6.96 -33.60 9.99
CA GLY A 73 -8.42 -33.53 9.93
C GLY A 73 -9.02 -32.13 9.69
N LEU A 74 -8.19 -31.10 9.50
CA LEU A 74 -8.64 -29.72 9.27
C LEU A 74 -8.80 -29.41 7.78
N ASP A 75 -9.74 -28.50 7.46
CA ASP A 75 -10.08 -28.16 6.08
C ASP A 75 -8.96 -27.36 5.39
N ALA A 76 -8.27 -26.50 6.12
CA ALA A 76 -7.03 -25.84 5.68
C ALA A 76 -6.03 -25.75 6.83
N VAL A 77 -4.75 -25.61 6.51
CA VAL A 77 -3.68 -25.41 7.50
C VAL A 77 -2.69 -24.38 6.99
N LEU A 78 -2.34 -23.41 7.83
CA LEU A 78 -1.42 -22.32 7.53
C LEU A 78 -0.31 -22.34 8.58
N ASP A 79 0.90 -22.00 8.17
CA ASP A 79 2.03 -21.75 9.08
C ASP A 79 2.42 -22.90 10.03
N VAL A 80 1.94 -24.10 9.74
CA VAL A 80 2.26 -25.30 10.50
C VAL A 80 2.06 -26.55 9.63
N GLY A 81 2.79 -27.62 9.95
CA GLY A 81 2.68 -28.92 9.29
C GLY A 81 3.74 -29.18 8.22
N GLY A 82 4.56 -28.19 7.85
CA GLY A 82 5.71 -28.31 6.96
C GLY A 82 5.36 -28.60 5.51
N VAL A 83 4.17 -28.21 5.05
CA VAL A 83 3.66 -28.52 3.71
C VAL A 83 3.05 -27.28 3.04
N TYR A 84 3.52 -27.00 1.83
CA TYR A 84 2.82 -26.16 0.86
C TYR A 84 2.17 -27.03 -0.21
N ASP A 85 0.84 -27.09 -0.21
CA ASP A 85 0.04 -27.75 -1.23
C ASP A 85 -1.29 -27.00 -1.38
N PRO A 86 -1.41 -26.12 -2.39
CA PRO A 86 -2.62 -25.32 -2.59
C PRO A 86 -3.84 -26.16 -3.02
N ASN A 87 -3.65 -27.39 -3.52
CA ASN A 87 -4.78 -28.27 -3.84
C ASN A 87 -5.40 -28.89 -2.58
N ARG A 88 -4.63 -28.93 -1.48
CA ARG A 88 -5.06 -29.43 -0.17
C ARG A 88 -5.18 -28.30 0.86
N ASP A 89 -5.12 -27.05 0.43
CA ASP A 89 -5.20 -25.87 1.31
C ASP A 89 -4.18 -25.91 2.45
N ARG A 90 -2.94 -26.30 2.12
CA ARG A 90 -1.79 -26.31 3.03
C ARG A 90 -0.85 -25.17 2.62
N TYR A 91 -0.66 -24.21 3.52
CA TYR A 91 0.05 -22.96 3.27
C TYR A 91 1.12 -22.74 4.33
N ASP A 92 2.11 -23.63 4.38
CA ASP A 92 3.29 -23.48 5.22
C ASP A 92 4.54 -23.21 4.36
N HIS A 93 5.49 -22.44 4.88
CA HIS A 93 6.72 -21.99 4.22
C HIS A 93 8.01 -22.44 4.95
N HIS A 94 7.89 -23.10 6.10
CA HIS A 94 9.00 -23.52 6.97
C HIS A 94 9.85 -24.68 6.42
N GLN A 95 9.37 -25.39 5.41
CA GLN A 95 10.03 -26.56 4.85
C GLN A 95 11.35 -26.21 4.16
N LYS A 96 12.33 -27.12 4.32
CA LYS A 96 13.65 -26.98 3.71
C LYS A 96 13.52 -26.85 2.18
N GLY A 97 14.15 -25.83 1.63
CA GLY A 97 14.16 -25.58 0.19
C GLY A 97 12.94 -24.85 -0.34
N PHE A 98 12.01 -24.39 0.51
CA PHE A 98 10.94 -23.52 0.05
C PHE A 98 11.48 -22.17 -0.43
N ASP A 99 11.16 -21.82 -1.66
CA ASP A 99 11.62 -20.64 -2.39
C ASP A 99 10.49 -19.96 -3.19
N GLU A 100 9.23 -20.28 -2.88
CA GLU A 100 8.08 -19.70 -3.56
C GLU A 100 8.00 -18.18 -3.34
N VAL A 101 7.78 -17.49 -4.45
CA VAL A 101 7.61 -16.04 -4.51
C VAL A 101 6.23 -15.68 -5.07
N PHE A 102 5.80 -14.45 -4.90
CA PHE A 102 4.54 -13.96 -5.46
C PHE A 102 4.52 -14.00 -7.00
N GLY A 103 5.69 -13.89 -7.64
CA GLY A 103 5.81 -13.71 -9.09
C GLY A 103 5.66 -12.24 -9.46
N HIS A 104 5.30 -11.94 -10.72
CA HIS A 104 5.01 -10.56 -11.18
C HIS A 104 6.14 -9.53 -10.96
N GLY A 105 7.39 -9.98 -10.91
CA GLY A 105 8.56 -9.13 -10.66
C GLY A 105 8.93 -8.97 -9.18
N PHE A 106 8.22 -9.64 -8.27
CA PHE A 106 8.56 -9.73 -6.85
C PHE A 106 9.39 -10.98 -6.57
N TYR A 107 10.43 -10.82 -5.76
CA TYR A 107 11.41 -11.88 -5.44
C TYR A 107 11.44 -12.23 -3.95
N THR A 108 10.64 -11.56 -3.14
CA THR A 108 10.50 -11.83 -1.71
C THR A 108 9.86 -13.21 -1.52
N LYS A 109 10.52 -14.08 -0.75
CA LYS A 109 9.99 -15.38 -0.34
C LYS A 109 8.68 -15.17 0.43
N LEU A 110 7.65 -15.96 0.13
CA LEU A 110 6.34 -15.83 0.77
C LEU A 110 6.34 -16.38 2.20
N SER A 111 5.61 -15.69 3.08
CA SER A 111 5.12 -16.23 4.36
C SER A 111 3.81 -16.98 4.15
N SER A 112 3.23 -17.53 5.21
CA SER A 112 1.91 -18.16 5.17
C SER A 112 0.80 -17.16 4.77
N ALA A 113 0.88 -15.89 5.21
CA ALA A 113 0.00 -14.82 4.71
C ALA A 113 0.17 -14.59 3.21
N GLY A 114 1.41 -14.52 2.73
CA GLY A 114 1.73 -14.34 1.32
C GLY A 114 1.16 -15.45 0.44
N LEU A 115 1.25 -16.71 0.90
CA LEU A 115 0.66 -17.85 0.21
C LEU A 115 -0.87 -17.75 0.13
N VAL A 116 -1.55 -17.45 1.24
CA VAL A 116 -3.00 -17.22 1.25
C VAL A 116 -3.37 -16.09 0.29
N TYR A 117 -2.62 -14.98 0.31
CA TYR A 117 -2.88 -13.86 -0.58
C TYR A 117 -2.64 -14.24 -2.05
N LYS A 118 -1.59 -14.99 -2.38
CA LYS A 118 -1.31 -15.48 -3.74
C LYS A 118 -2.49 -16.27 -4.33
N HIS A 119 -3.16 -17.08 -3.52
CA HIS A 119 -4.26 -17.94 -3.97
C HIS A 119 -5.65 -17.30 -3.86
N PHE A 120 -5.90 -16.46 -2.86
CA PHE A 120 -7.24 -15.91 -2.57
C PHE A 120 -7.34 -14.38 -2.65
N GLY A 121 -6.23 -13.67 -2.82
CA GLY A 121 -6.22 -12.20 -2.79
C GLY A 121 -7.11 -11.57 -3.86
N LYS A 122 -7.16 -12.16 -5.06
CA LYS A 122 -8.07 -11.72 -6.13
C LYS A 122 -9.54 -11.88 -5.75
N GLU A 123 -9.92 -13.03 -5.18
CA GLU A 123 -11.27 -13.28 -4.69
C GLU A 123 -11.67 -12.24 -3.64
N ILE A 124 -10.79 -11.98 -2.67
CA ILE A 124 -11.04 -11.02 -1.58
C ILE A 124 -11.23 -9.60 -2.13
N ILE A 125 -10.36 -9.17 -3.04
CA ILE A 125 -10.44 -7.84 -3.67
C ILE A 125 -11.70 -7.72 -4.52
N ALA A 126 -12.01 -8.73 -5.33
CA ALA A 126 -13.20 -8.75 -6.19
C ALA A 126 -14.49 -8.61 -5.39
N LYS A 127 -14.58 -9.30 -4.24
CA LYS A 127 -15.69 -9.16 -3.30
C LYS A 127 -15.82 -7.76 -2.72
N GLU A 128 -14.71 -7.17 -2.28
CA GLU A 128 -14.71 -5.81 -1.72
C GLU A 128 -15.14 -4.77 -2.78
N LEU A 129 -14.73 -4.97 -4.03
CA LEU A 129 -15.13 -4.14 -5.17
C LEU A 129 -16.52 -4.43 -5.72
N GLN A 130 -17.12 -5.58 -5.39
CA GLN A 130 -18.35 -6.10 -6.00
C GLN A 130 -18.27 -6.25 -7.52
N VAL A 131 -17.16 -6.79 -8.01
CA VAL A 131 -16.91 -7.11 -9.42
C VAL A 131 -16.41 -8.55 -9.58
N ASP A 132 -16.31 -9.04 -10.81
CA ASP A 132 -15.73 -10.35 -11.09
C ASP A 132 -14.21 -10.37 -10.84
N GLU A 133 -13.67 -11.53 -10.44
CA GLU A 133 -12.22 -11.72 -10.22
C GLU A 133 -11.35 -11.43 -11.45
N GLY A 134 -11.93 -11.58 -12.65
CA GLY A 134 -11.28 -11.27 -13.91
C GLY A 134 -11.24 -9.78 -14.27
N HIS A 135 -11.85 -8.90 -13.47
CA HIS A 135 -11.87 -7.47 -13.76
C HIS A 135 -10.45 -6.88 -13.74
N PRO A 136 -10.06 -6.03 -14.72
CA PRO A 136 -8.70 -5.47 -14.79
C PRO A 136 -8.25 -4.75 -13.51
N ASP A 137 -9.18 -4.04 -12.86
CA ASP A 137 -8.90 -3.35 -11.61
C ASP A 137 -8.57 -4.30 -10.46
N VAL A 138 -9.16 -5.51 -10.43
CA VAL A 138 -8.82 -6.53 -9.42
C VAL A 138 -7.36 -6.92 -9.55
N HIS A 139 -6.90 -7.18 -10.77
CA HIS A 139 -5.49 -7.52 -10.99
C HIS A 139 -4.56 -6.35 -10.64
N ARG A 140 -4.94 -5.12 -10.99
CA ARG A 140 -4.13 -3.94 -10.67
C ARG A 140 -4.01 -3.71 -9.17
N LEU A 141 -5.12 -3.83 -8.44
CA LEU A 141 -5.13 -3.74 -6.98
C LEU A 141 -4.38 -4.90 -6.34
N PHE A 142 -4.48 -6.11 -6.88
CA PHE A 142 -3.77 -7.29 -6.39
C PHE A 142 -2.25 -7.08 -6.35
N LEU A 143 -1.68 -6.48 -7.41
CA LEU A 143 -0.26 -6.14 -7.44
C LEU A 143 0.07 -4.95 -6.52
N ALA A 144 -0.77 -3.92 -6.49
CA ALA A 144 -0.53 -2.72 -5.70
C ALA A 144 -0.58 -3.00 -4.18
N ILE A 145 -1.54 -3.81 -3.74
CA ILE A 145 -1.71 -4.21 -2.33
C ILE A 145 -0.59 -5.16 -1.92
N TYR A 146 -0.14 -6.06 -2.81
CA TYR A 146 1.03 -6.89 -2.51
C TYR A 146 2.25 -6.02 -2.21
N LYS A 147 2.59 -5.11 -3.15
CA LYS A 147 3.73 -4.19 -3.04
C LYS A 147 3.67 -3.27 -1.82
N SER A 148 2.48 -2.77 -1.48
CA SER A 148 2.33 -1.73 -0.45
C SER A 148 2.04 -2.26 0.96
N PHE A 149 1.64 -3.54 1.08
CA PHE A 149 1.20 -4.11 2.35
C PHE A 149 1.75 -5.51 2.60
N MET A 150 1.55 -6.46 1.67
CA MET A 150 1.87 -7.88 1.91
C MET A 150 3.36 -8.17 1.91
N GLU A 151 4.11 -7.60 0.97
CA GLU A 151 5.54 -7.93 0.78
C GLU A 151 6.38 -7.66 2.03
N ALA A 152 6.07 -6.60 2.78
CA ALA A 152 6.75 -6.30 4.03
C ALA A 152 6.48 -7.34 5.14
N ILE A 153 5.29 -7.94 5.15
CA ILE A 153 4.93 -9.02 6.09
C ILE A 153 5.70 -10.29 5.71
N ASP A 154 5.69 -10.65 4.43
CA ASP A 154 6.46 -11.76 3.89
C ASP A 154 7.96 -11.64 4.20
N ALA A 155 8.54 -10.47 3.93
CA ALA A 155 9.95 -10.22 4.18
C ALA A 155 10.30 -10.30 5.67
N THR A 156 9.49 -9.68 6.54
CA THR A 156 9.74 -9.66 7.99
C THR A 156 9.72 -11.07 8.57
N ASP A 157 8.73 -11.86 8.19
CA ASP A 157 8.54 -13.22 8.68
C ASP A 157 9.65 -14.17 8.20
N ASN A 158 10.10 -14.01 6.96
CA ASN A 158 11.24 -14.77 6.43
C ASN A 158 12.62 -14.24 6.86
N GLY A 159 12.67 -13.25 7.76
CA GLY A 159 13.93 -12.67 8.25
C GLY A 159 14.75 -11.94 7.19
N ILE A 160 14.08 -11.39 6.17
CA ILE A 160 14.72 -10.66 5.06
C ILE A 160 14.91 -9.20 5.47
N ASN A 161 16.15 -8.72 5.41
CA ASN A 161 16.46 -7.31 5.65
C ASN A 161 15.91 -6.42 4.53
N GLN A 162 15.37 -5.26 4.88
CA GLN A 162 14.85 -4.28 3.91
C GLN A 162 15.92 -3.74 2.96
N PHE A 163 17.19 -3.74 3.40
CA PHE A 163 18.35 -3.30 2.63
C PHE A 163 19.51 -4.26 2.91
N ASP A 164 20.45 -4.36 1.99
CA ASP A 164 21.72 -5.04 2.25
C ASP A 164 22.47 -4.34 3.39
N THR A 165 22.87 -5.10 4.42
CA THR A 165 23.38 -4.55 5.67
C THR A 165 24.88 -4.79 5.86
N ASP A 166 25.71 -4.00 5.21
CA ASP A 166 27.15 -3.93 5.52
C ASP A 166 27.44 -3.05 6.77
N LYS A 167 26.42 -2.35 7.27
CA LYS A 167 26.50 -1.40 8.40
C LYS A 167 25.27 -1.53 9.30
N PRO A 168 25.38 -1.18 10.61
CA PRO A 168 24.21 -1.14 11.48
C PRO A 168 23.20 -0.08 11.01
N PRO A 169 21.90 -0.28 11.30
CA PRO A 169 20.87 0.68 10.92
C PRO A 169 21.07 2.01 11.66
N ARG A 170 20.74 3.12 11.00
CA ARG A 170 20.86 4.47 11.60
C ARG A 170 19.89 4.70 12.77
N TYR A 171 18.79 3.96 12.80
CA TYR A 171 17.79 3.97 13.86
C TYR A 171 17.03 2.64 13.86
N VAL A 172 16.43 2.29 15.00
CA VAL A 172 15.59 1.10 15.15
C VAL A 172 14.13 1.52 14.96
N ASN A 173 13.38 0.81 14.11
CA ASN A 173 11.95 1.00 13.95
C ASN A 173 11.19 -0.25 14.43
N ASN A 174 10.52 -0.15 15.57
CA ASN A 174 9.66 -1.18 16.15
C ASN A 174 8.17 -0.79 16.11
N THR A 175 7.81 0.15 15.23
CA THR A 175 6.43 0.65 15.10
C THR A 175 5.64 -0.02 13.98
N HIS A 176 6.29 -0.86 13.15
CA HIS A 176 5.65 -1.58 12.05
C HIS A 176 4.62 -2.61 12.54
N LEU A 177 3.76 -3.07 11.61
CA LEU A 177 2.62 -3.94 11.90
C LEU A 177 3.05 -5.23 12.62
N SER A 178 4.10 -5.91 12.16
CA SER A 178 4.56 -7.14 12.82
C SER A 178 5.04 -6.92 14.26
N SER A 179 5.71 -5.79 14.53
CA SER A 179 6.06 -5.41 15.91
C SER A 179 4.82 -5.11 16.76
N ARG A 180 3.77 -4.51 16.19
CA ARG A 180 2.49 -4.24 16.88
C ARG A 180 1.74 -5.52 17.21
N VAL A 181 1.76 -6.49 16.30
CA VAL A 181 1.21 -7.84 16.54
C VAL A 181 2.00 -8.55 17.62
N GLY A 182 3.33 -8.50 17.55
CA GLY A 182 4.21 -9.11 18.55
C GLY A 182 3.89 -8.65 19.97
N ARG A 183 3.54 -7.36 20.16
CA ARG A 183 3.13 -6.79 21.46
C ARG A 183 1.78 -7.31 22.00
N LEU A 184 1.01 -8.03 21.20
CA LEU A 184 -0.23 -8.65 21.65
C LEU A 184 -0.02 -10.05 22.22
N ASN A 185 1.14 -10.68 21.98
CA ASN A 185 1.51 -11.92 22.66
C ASN A 185 1.46 -11.75 24.18
N LEU A 186 1.23 -12.84 24.90
CA LEU A 186 1.29 -12.82 26.35
C LEU A 186 2.69 -12.42 26.80
N ASP A 187 2.76 -11.50 27.75
CA ASP A 187 4.01 -11.13 28.40
C ASP A 187 4.48 -12.30 29.26
N TRP A 188 5.80 -12.49 29.40
CA TRP A 188 6.36 -13.53 30.25
C TRP A 188 6.02 -13.35 31.73
N ILE A 189 5.63 -12.12 32.15
CA ILE A 189 5.14 -11.84 33.51
C ILE A 189 3.62 -12.03 33.67
N GLU A 190 2.88 -12.30 32.60
CA GLU A 190 1.44 -12.51 32.69
C GLU A 190 1.15 -13.76 33.55
N PRO A 191 0.38 -13.64 34.65
CA PRO A 191 0.09 -14.78 35.52
C PRO A 191 -0.69 -15.90 34.83
N ASP A 192 -1.56 -15.55 33.88
CA ASP A 192 -2.36 -16.50 33.10
C ASP A 192 -1.72 -16.77 31.72
N GLN A 193 -0.93 -17.86 31.65
CA GLN A 193 -0.33 -18.37 30.42
C GLN A 193 -1.18 -19.46 29.77
N SER A 194 -2.50 -19.49 30.02
CA SER A 194 -3.38 -20.54 29.48
C SER A 194 -3.54 -20.44 27.96
N PRO A 195 -3.79 -21.57 27.27
CA PRO A 195 -4.13 -21.57 25.84
C PRO A 195 -5.34 -20.69 25.51
N GLU A 196 -6.32 -20.60 26.42
CA GLU A 196 -7.49 -19.73 26.28
C GLU A 196 -7.06 -18.26 26.20
N LYS A 197 -6.19 -17.81 27.11
CA LYS A 197 -5.68 -16.44 27.13
C LYS A 197 -4.84 -16.10 25.91
N GLU A 198 -4.02 -17.04 25.47
CA GLU A 198 -3.23 -16.92 24.26
C GLU A 198 -4.13 -16.80 23.01
N ASN A 199 -5.21 -17.57 22.95
CA ASN A 199 -6.17 -17.52 21.86
C ASN A 199 -6.97 -16.21 21.84
N GLU A 200 -7.35 -15.66 23.01
CA GLU A 200 -7.92 -14.31 23.08
C GLU A 200 -6.96 -13.25 22.52
N ALA A 201 -5.69 -13.34 22.88
CA ALA A 201 -4.64 -12.47 22.35
C ALA A 201 -4.50 -12.59 20.83
N PHE A 202 -4.50 -13.82 20.31
CA PHE A 202 -4.46 -14.08 18.87
C PHE A 202 -5.67 -13.51 18.14
N GLN A 203 -6.88 -13.61 18.68
CA GLN A 203 -8.07 -12.99 18.07
C GLN A 203 -7.95 -11.46 17.97
N ARG A 204 -7.33 -10.81 18.97
CA ARG A 204 -7.02 -9.37 18.90
C ARG A 204 -5.99 -9.07 17.82
N ALA A 205 -4.98 -9.92 17.65
CA ALA A 205 -4.00 -9.79 16.58
C ALA A 205 -4.65 -9.93 15.19
N MET A 206 -5.49 -10.94 14.98
CA MET A 206 -6.28 -11.10 13.76
C MET A 206 -7.14 -9.86 13.45
N ALA A 207 -7.80 -9.29 14.46
CA ALA A 207 -8.61 -8.09 14.28
C ALA A 207 -7.75 -6.85 13.90
N LEU A 208 -6.59 -6.69 14.54
CA LEU A 208 -5.65 -5.62 14.24
C LEU A 208 -5.15 -5.70 12.79
N VAL A 209 -4.55 -6.82 12.40
CA VAL A 209 -3.96 -6.96 11.05
C VAL A 209 -5.03 -6.98 9.97
N GLY A 210 -6.18 -7.58 10.27
CA GLY A 210 -7.28 -7.72 9.34
C GLY A 210 -7.97 -6.40 9.01
N SER A 211 -8.16 -5.54 10.02
CA SER A 211 -8.71 -4.20 9.81
C SER A 211 -7.76 -3.34 8.96
N GLU A 212 -6.46 -3.37 9.23
CA GLU A 212 -5.47 -2.62 8.44
C GLU A 212 -5.34 -3.14 7.00
N PHE A 213 -5.43 -4.46 6.81
CA PHE A 213 -5.46 -5.04 5.46
C PHE A 213 -6.68 -4.55 4.68
N LEU A 214 -7.89 -4.62 5.26
CA LEU A 214 -9.10 -4.15 4.59
C LEU A 214 -9.08 -2.63 4.33
N ASP A 215 -8.56 -1.84 5.27
CA ASP A 215 -8.38 -0.41 5.07
C ASP A 215 -7.40 -0.11 3.93
N SER A 216 -6.32 -0.90 3.80
CA SER A 216 -5.41 -0.82 2.66
C SER A 216 -6.11 -1.16 1.35
N VAL A 217 -6.88 -2.26 1.29
CA VAL A 217 -7.66 -2.65 0.11
C VAL A 217 -8.61 -1.53 -0.30
N ARG A 218 -9.40 -1.00 0.65
CA ARG A 218 -10.38 0.06 0.42
C ARG A 218 -9.74 1.36 -0.01
N TYR A 219 -8.64 1.76 0.62
CA TYR A 219 -7.88 2.94 0.21
C TYR A 219 -7.39 2.79 -1.23
N HIS A 220 -6.84 1.63 -1.58
CA HIS A 220 -6.34 1.42 -2.94
C HIS A 220 -7.47 1.44 -3.97
N ALA A 221 -8.60 0.82 -3.66
CA ALA A 221 -9.79 0.80 -4.51
C ALA A 221 -10.43 2.18 -4.71
N THR A 222 -10.64 2.92 -3.62
CA THR A 222 -11.50 4.11 -3.63
C THR A 222 -10.74 5.43 -3.80
N SER A 223 -9.44 5.45 -3.48
CA SER A 223 -8.63 6.66 -3.52
C SER A 223 -7.46 6.54 -4.48
N TRP A 224 -6.62 5.51 -4.33
CA TRP A 224 -5.41 5.36 -5.15
C TRP A 224 -5.72 5.05 -6.61
N LEU A 225 -6.56 4.04 -6.90
CA LEU A 225 -6.80 3.59 -8.26
C LEU A 225 -7.44 4.68 -9.14
N PRO A 226 -8.49 5.40 -8.71
CA PRO A 226 -9.07 6.49 -9.52
C PRO A 226 -8.08 7.62 -9.81
N ALA A 227 -7.14 7.89 -8.88
CA ALA A 227 -6.14 8.95 -9.03
C ALA A 227 -5.25 8.76 -10.27
N ARG A 228 -5.04 7.50 -10.71
CA ARG A 228 -4.20 7.22 -11.88
C ARG A 228 -4.63 7.99 -13.12
N SER A 229 -5.94 8.02 -13.40
CA SER A 229 -6.49 8.71 -14.57
C SER A 229 -6.26 10.23 -14.53
N ILE A 230 -6.31 10.81 -13.33
CA ILE A 230 -6.03 12.23 -13.10
C ILE A 230 -4.56 12.51 -13.38
N VAL A 231 -3.66 11.71 -12.80
CA VAL A 231 -2.21 11.87 -13.00
C VAL A 231 -1.83 11.71 -14.46
N ALA A 232 -2.36 10.69 -15.15
CA ALA A 232 -2.11 10.47 -16.58
C ALA A 232 -2.58 11.65 -17.43
N GLY A 233 -3.76 12.20 -17.14
CA GLY A 233 -4.27 13.40 -17.83
C GLY A 233 -3.41 14.64 -17.58
N CYS A 234 -2.98 14.87 -16.34
CA CYS A 234 -2.10 15.97 -15.98
C CYS A 234 -0.72 15.83 -16.65
N LEU A 235 -0.20 14.61 -16.72
CA LEU A 235 1.06 14.31 -17.39
C LEU A 235 0.97 14.52 -18.89
N ALA A 236 -0.15 14.17 -19.53
CA ALA A 236 -0.36 14.42 -20.96
C ALA A 236 -0.41 15.93 -21.28
N ALA A 237 -1.02 16.74 -20.42
CA ALA A 237 -1.16 18.19 -20.60
C ALA A 237 0.10 19.01 -20.21
N ARG A 238 1.15 18.39 -19.70
CA ARG A 238 2.31 19.09 -19.11
C ARG A 238 3.01 20.08 -20.06
N GLN A 239 3.05 19.77 -21.36
CA GLN A 239 3.69 20.64 -22.36
C GLN A 239 2.90 21.93 -22.62
N ASP A 240 1.58 21.91 -22.38
CA ASP A 240 0.74 23.11 -22.46
C ASP A 240 0.98 24.05 -21.26
N ILE A 241 1.47 23.50 -20.14
CA ILE A 241 1.82 24.28 -18.93
C ILE A 241 3.22 24.90 -19.06
N ASP A 242 4.19 24.07 -19.40
CA ASP A 242 5.55 24.52 -19.65
C ASP A 242 6.19 23.73 -20.80
N PRO A 243 6.73 24.41 -21.83
CA PRO A 243 7.31 23.74 -22.99
C PRO A 243 8.45 22.76 -22.68
N SER A 244 9.12 22.85 -21.51
CA SER A 244 10.12 21.85 -21.10
C SER A 244 9.50 20.45 -20.94
N GLY A 245 8.22 20.38 -20.57
CA GLY A 245 7.57 19.16 -20.15
C GLY A 245 8.04 18.63 -18.78
N GLU A 246 8.86 19.38 -18.03
CA GLU A 246 9.41 18.99 -16.73
C GLU A 246 8.51 19.44 -15.55
N ILE A 247 7.47 20.23 -15.82
CA ILE A 247 6.52 20.74 -14.82
C ILE A 247 5.14 20.15 -15.08
N MET A 248 4.59 19.47 -14.07
CA MET A 248 3.22 18.96 -14.11
C MET A 248 2.34 19.74 -13.12
N VAL A 249 1.10 20.04 -13.52
CA VAL A 249 0.09 20.64 -12.63
C VAL A 249 -1.00 19.62 -12.36
N LEU A 250 -1.23 19.29 -11.10
CA LEU A 250 -2.38 18.48 -10.71
C LEU A 250 -3.63 19.35 -10.71
N THR A 251 -4.62 18.95 -11.49
CA THR A 251 -5.95 19.61 -11.54
C THR A 251 -6.74 19.45 -10.24
N ARG A 252 -6.41 18.41 -9.45
CA ARG A 252 -6.91 18.17 -8.10
C ARG A 252 -5.88 17.37 -7.32
N PHE A 253 -5.72 17.67 -6.03
CA PHE A 253 -4.89 16.86 -5.15
C PHE A 253 -5.44 15.43 -5.01
N CYS A 254 -4.59 14.44 -5.28
CA CYS A 254 -4.90 13.01 -5.18
C CYS A 254 -3.62 12.22 -4.84
N PRO A 255 -3.67 10.92 -4.49
CA PRO A 255 -2.47 10.10 -4.39
C PRO A 255 -1.76 10.02 -5.75
N TRP A 256 -0.70 10.79 -5.95
CA TRP A 256 -0.12 10.99 -7.28
C TRP A 256 1.29 10.45 -7.47
N LYS A 257 2.11 10.42 -6.40
CA LYS A 257 3.55 10.15 -6.49
C LYS A 257 3.89 8.81 -7.14
N LEU A 258 3.33 7.72 -6.63
CA LEU A 258 3.61 6.38 -7.15
C LEU A 258 3.12 6.23 -8.59
N HIS A 259 1.91 6.73 -8.90
CA HIS A 259 1.41 6.74 -10.28
C HIS A 259 2.31 7.51 -11.22
N LEU A 260 2.86 8.64 -10.78
CA LEU A 260 3.76 9.42 -11.61
C LEU A 260 5.02 8.62 -11.95
N PHE A 261 5.66 7.99 -10.96
CA PHE A 261 6.84 7.13 -11.22
C PHE A 261 6.52 5.99 -12.19
N GLU A 262 5.39 5.29 -12.01
CA GLU A 262 4.97 4.20 -12.91
C GLU A 262 4.69 4.71 -14.33
N LEU A 263 3.97 5.84 -14.45
CA LEU A 263 3.61 6.42 -15.74
C LEU A 263 4.84 6.96 -16.49
N GLU A 264 5.81 7.53 -15.79
CA GLU A 264 7.08 7.96 -16.40
C GLU A 264 7.83 6.80 -17.05
N GLU A 265 7.88 5.65 -16.36
CA GLU A 265 8.51 4.43 -16.89
C GLU A 265 7.70 3.85 -18.06
N GLU A 266 6.38 3.67 -17.91
CA GLU A 266 5.49 3.13 -18.94
C GLU A 266 5.51 3.98 -20.23
N MET A 267 5.54 5.30 -20.08
CA MET A 267 5.55 6.25 -21.20
C MET A 267 6.96 6.56 -21.73
N LYS A 268 8.01 6.02 -21.09
CA LYS A 268 9.42 6.31 -21.39
C LYS A 268 9.68 7.83 -21.46
N LEU A 269 9.24 8.52 -20.41
CA LEU A 269 9.23 9.96 -20.39
C LEU A 269 10.66 10.53 -20.35
N ASP A 270 10.98 11.38 -21.33
CA ASP A 270 12.24 12.13 -21.42
C ASP A 270 11.94 13.56 -21.94
N PRO A 271 12.23 14.64 -21.19
CA PRO A 271 12.77 14.64 -19.82
C PRO A 271 11.72 14.23 -18.76
N PRO A 272 12.15 13.70 -17.59
CA PRO A 272 11.24 13.34 -16.50
C PRO A 272 10.64 14.58 -15.82
N ILE A 273 9.58 14.40 -15.02
CA ILE A 273 9.00 15.48 -14.23
C ILE A 273 9.95 15.88 -13.10
N ILE A 274 10.23 17.17 -12.99
CA ILE A 274 11.06 17.74 -11.93
C ILE A 274 10.17 18.36 -10.84
N TYR A 275 9.13 19.09 -11.24
CA TYR A 275 8.24 19.78 -10.30
C TYR A 275 6.77 19.43 -10.52
N VAL A 276 6.06 19.21 -9.42
CA VAL A 276 4.60 19.05 -9.42
C VAL A 276 3.96 20.20 -8.66
N LEU A 277 3.03 20.87 -9.34
CA LEU A 277 2.25 21.97 -8.81
C LEU A 277 0.85 21.50 -8.42
N TYR A 278 0.35 21.94 -7.28
CA TYR A 278 -1.03 21.67 -6.86
C TYR A 278 -1.51 22.70 -5.84
N GLN A 279 -2.82 22.96 -5.84
CA GLN A 279 -3.41 23.81 -4.81
C GLN A 279 -3.62 23.02 -3.52
N ASP A 280 -3.28 23.64 -2.40
CA ASP A 280 -3.63 23.18 -1.06
C ASP A 280 -5.09 23.58 -0.79
N ASP A 281 -5.98 22.58 -0.70
CA ASP A 281 -7.42 22.84 -0.58
C ASP A 281 -7.82 23.60 0.69
N ARG A 282 -6.99 23.56 1.75
CA ARG A 282 -7.29 24.20 3.04
C ARG A 282 -6.87 25.67 3.04
N SER A 283 -5.64 25.93 2.65
CA SER A 283 -5.06 27.28 2.64
C SER A 283 -5.32 28.06 1.35
N LYS A 284 -5.77 27.38 0.29
CA LYS A 284 -5.89 27.89 -1.09
C LYS A 284 -4.58 28.38 -1.71
N THR A 285 -3.46 28.21 -1.02
CA THR A 285 -2.11 28.45 -1.54
C THR A 285 -1.69 27.33 -2.49
N TRP A 286 -0.74 27.62 -3.36
CA TRP A 286 -0.17 26.68 -4.31
C TRP A 286 1.15 26.11 -3.80
N ARG A 287 1.36 24.82 -4.02
CA ARG A 287 2.59 24.10 -3.69
C ARG A 287 3.43 23.91 -4.94
N VAL A 288 4.74 23.97 -4.75
CA VAL A 288 5.75 23.52 -5.71
C VAL A 288 6.50 22.39 -5.05
N GLN A 289 6.29 21.15 -5.50
CA GLN A 289 6.95 19.99 -4.92
C GLN A 289 7.97 19.42 -5.91
N ALA A 290 9.22 19.30 -5.46
CA ALA A 290 10.27 18.63 -6.22
C ALA A 290 10.07 17.11 -6.17
N MET A 291 10.22 16.47 -7.33
CA MET A 291 10.16 15.02 -7.42
C MET A 291 11.37 14.35 -6.79
N ALA A 292 11.15 13.25 -6.09
CA ALA A 292 12.23 12.42 -5.57
C ALA A 292 12.94 11.65 -6.71
N VAL A 293 14.20 11.28 -6.49
CA VAL A 293 14.96 10.43 -7.43
C VAL A 293 14.34 9.03 -7.55
N SER A 294 13.78 8.51 -6.45
CA SER A 294 13.05 7.24 -6.39
C SER A 294 11.99 7.30 -5.28
N PRO A 295 10.97 6.40 -5.30
CA PRO A 295 9.88 6.42 -4.31
C PRO A 295 10.31 6.26 -2.86
N ASP A 296 11.44 5.61 -2.62
CA ASP A 296 12.01 5.24 -1.32
C ASP A 296 13.07 6.23 -0.81
N ARG A 297 13.41 7.27 -1.59
CA ARG A 297 14.44 8.25 -1.24
C ARG A 297 13.87 9.64 -1.01
N PHE A 298 14.49 10.36 -0.06
CA PHE A 298 14.17 11.77 0.22
C PHE A 298 14.89 12.76 -0.71
N GLU A 299 15.89 12.30 -1.45
CA GLU A 299 16.65 13.12 -2.39
C GLU A 299 15.77 13.54 -3.57
N SER A 300 15.73 14.84 -3.84
CA SER A 300 14.97 15.40 -4.96
C SER A 300 15.81 15.36 -6.24
N ARG A 301 15.18 15.06 -7.39
CA ARG A 301 15.78 15.17 -8.73
C ARG A 301 16.40 16.55 -8.95
N LYS A 302 15.65 17.59 -8.56
CA LYS A 302 16.14 18.97 -8.49
C LYS A 302 15.45 19.72 -7.34
N PRO A 303 16.06 19.80 -6.15
CA PRO A 303 15.48 20.58 -5.05
C PRO A 303 15.40 22.07 -5.42
N LEU A 304 14.45 22.79 -4.83
CA LEU A 304 14.33 24.24 -5.00
C LEU A 304 15.66 24.96 -4.65
N PRO A 305 15.96 26.12 -5.26
CA PRO A 305 17.23 26.82 -5.13
C PRO A 305 17.70 26.98 -3.68
N SER A 306 18.98 26.71 -3.41
CA SER A 306 19.55 26.78 -2.06
C SER A 306 19.34 28.13 -1.38
N LYS A 307 19.40 29.23 -2.14
CA LYS A 307 19.14 30.59 -1.67
C LYS A 307 17.73 30.81 -1.13
N TRP A 308 16.75 30.02 -1.58
CA TRP A 308 15.36 30.15 -1.14
C TRP A 308 15.07 29.32 0.12
N ARG A 309 15.87 28.28 0.40
CA ARG A 309 15.56 27.27 1.41
C ARG A 309 15.56 27.86 2.81
N GLY A 310 14.49 27.59 3.55
CA GLY A 310 14.28 28.13 4.90
C GLY A 310 13.67 29.54 4.92
N LEU A 311 13.64 30.25 3.78
CA LEU A 311 13.03 31.57 3.69
C LEU A 311 11.50 31.48 3.59
N ARG A 312 10.82 32.55 4.00
CA ARG A 312 9.36 32.66 4.03
C ARG A 312 8.90 34.05 3.57
N ASP A 313 7.64 34.12 3.17
CA ASP A 313 6.88 35.35 2.96
C ASP A 313 7.65 36.42 2.14
N ASP A 314 7.74 37.66 2.62
CA ASP A 314 8.35 38.79 1.90
C ASP A 314 9.86 38.61 1.67
N GLU A 315 10.57 37.97 2.61
CA GLU A 315 12.01 37.70 2.48
C GLU A 315 12.26 36.74 1.30
N LEU A 316 11.48 35.66 1.22
CA LEU A 316 11.53 34.74 0.08
C LEU A 316 11.08 35.42 -1.21
N SER A 317 10.03 36.24 -1.16
CA SER A 317 9.53 36.95 -2.34
C SER A 317 10.60 37.89 -2.92
N LYS A 318 11.34 38.59 -2.05
CA LYS A 318 12.46 39.45 -2.41
C LYS A 318 13.64 38.67 -2.98
N GLU A 319 14.06 37.58 -2.33
CA GLU A 319 15.19 36.75 -2.78
C GLU A 319 14.88 36.02 -4.10
N ALA A 320 13.65 35.54 -4.27
CA ALA A 320 13.21 34.86 -5.49
C ALA A 320 12.90 35.82 -6.64
N GLY A 321 12.65 37.10 -6.34
CA GLY A 321 12.11 38.06 -7.31
C GLY A 321 10.70 37.69 -7.78
N ILE A 322 9.95 36.94 -6.97
CA ILE A 322 8.62 36.42 -7.29
C ILE A 322 7.67 36.82 -6.14
N PRO A 323 6.60 37.59 -6.40
CA PRO A 323 5.69 38.02 -5.34
C PRO A 323 4.85 36.86 -4.79
N GLY A 324 4.38 37.03 -3.56
CA GLY A 324 3.42 36.11 -2.93
C GLY A 324 4.01 34.75 -2.54
N CYS A 325 5.33 34.62 -2.44
CA CYS A 325 5.94 33.39 -1.92
C CYS A 325 5.54 33.17 -0.46
N VAL A 326 5.30 31.92 -0.07
CA VAL A 326 4.88 31.56 1.30
C VAL A 326 6.04 30.95 2.07
N PHE A 327 6.70 29.92 1.51
CA PHE A 327 7.89 29.30 2.11
C PHE A 327 8.62 28.41 1.11
N VAL A 328 9.87 28.06 1.44
CA VAL A 328 10.57 26.88 0.90
C VAL A 328 11.16 26.08 2.06
N HIS A 329 10.92 24.77 2.09
CA HIS A 329 11.49 23.89 3.12
C HIS A 329 13.02 23.90 3.06
N MET A 330 13.69 23.70 4.20
CA MET A 330 15.15 23.75 4.30
C MET A 330 15.89 22.77 3.36
N SER A 331 15.31 21.59 3.08
CA SER A 331 15.89 20.66 2.10
C SER A 331 15.55 21.00 0.64
N GLY A 332 14.64 21.94 0.39
CA GLY A 332 14.21 22.35 -0.95
C GLY A 332 13.21 21.42 -1.63
N PHE A 333 12.71 20.37 -0.94
CA PHE A 333 11.79 19.41 -1.55
C PHE A 333 10.39 19.97 -1.84
N ILE A 334 10.00 21.04 -1.14
CA ILE A 334 8.69 21.68 -1.30
C ILE A 334 8.79 23.17 -0.99
N GLY A 335 8.01 23.97 -1.71
CA GLY A 335 7.73 25.36 -1.41
C GLY A 335 6.29 25.71 -1.73
N GLY A 336 5.94 26.98 -1.60
CA GLY A 336 4.62 27.44 -1.97
C GLY A 336 4.52 28.93 -2.26
N ASN A 337 3.46 29.27 -2.97
CA ASN A 337 3.10 30.64 -3.35
C ASN A 337 1.58 30.83 -3.14
N GLN A 338 1.13 32.06 -2.98
CA GLN A 338 -0.28 32.40 -2.83
C GLN A 338 -1.08 32.12 -4.13
N SER A 339 -0.46 32.26 -5.30
CA SER A 339 -1.12 32.08 -6.60
C SER A 339 -0.53 30.95 -7.44
N TYR A 340 -1.31 30.51 -8.42
CA TYR A 340 -0.87 29.53 -9.43
C TYR A 340 0.31 30.09 -10.24
N GLU A 341 0.17 31.34 -10.68
CA GLU A 341 1.15 32.03 -11.52
C GLU A 341 2.49 32.17 -10.78
N GLY A 342 2.44 32.49 -9.49
CA GLY A 342 3.64 32.60 -8.65
C GLY A 342 4.29 31.23 -8.41
N ALA A 343 3.52 30.19 -8.15
CA ALA A 343 4.05 28.83 -8.01
C ALA A 343 4.69 28.31 -9.31
N LEU A 344 4.05 28.59 -10.45
CA LEU A 344 4.60 28.29 -11.77
C LEU A 344 5.87 29.07 -12.06
N ALA A 345 5.91 30.37 -11.71
CA ALA A 345 7.12 31.19 -11.82
C ALA A 345 8.26 30.63 -10.96
N MET A 346 7.96 30.19 -9.73
CA MET A 346 8.95 29.55 -8.85
C MET A 346 9.52 28.28 -9.48
N ALA A 347 8.67 27.40 -10.01
CA ALA A 347 9.12 26.17 -10.67
C ALA A 347 9.99 26.47 -11.92
N LYS A 348 9.56 27.41 -12.77
CA LYS A 348 10.30 27.80 -13.98
C LYS A 348 11.65 28.46 -13.67
N ALA A 349 11.71 29.30 -12.64
CA ALA A 349 12.97 29.90 -12.18
C ALA A 349 13.87 28.84 -11.56
N ALA A 350 13.31 27.94 -10.75
CA ALA A 350 14.05 26.83 -10.14
C ALA A 350 14.65 25.88 -11.18
N LEU A 351 14.00 25.61 -12.31
CA LEU A 351 14.59 24.80 -13.39
C LEU A 351 15.87 25.42 -13.97
N LYS A 352 16.00 26.75 -13.96
CA LYS A 352 17.13 27.48 -14.58
C LYS A 352 18.29 27.76 -13.61
N LEU A 353 17.98 27.87 -12.32
CA LEU A 353 18.94 28.03 -11.22
C LEU A 353 19.53 26.69 -10.80
#